data_AF-A0A964HEU2-F1
#
_entry.id   AF-A0A964HEU2-F1
#
_cell.length_a   1.000
_cell.length_b   1.000
_cell.length_c   1.000
_cell.angle_alpha   90.00
_cell.angle_beta   90.00
_cell.angle_gamma   90.00
#
_symmetry.space_group_name_H-M   'P 1'
#
loop_
_entity.id
_entity.type
_entity.pdbx_description
1 polymer ?
#
loop_
_entity_poly.entity_id
_entity_poly.type
_entity_poly.pdbx_seq_one_letter_code
_entity_poly.pdbx_strand_id
1 'polypeptide(L)'
;MGGVAMSGGELGWAVVAFFVIVGLVVGVLPSWYVGHVISRPLSGLRDSISATRNDGDLSRRVEVSASSSIAPVATAYNELIGTFQGIVTRIIFNSKQVADTAENLIRDAQGAADSAQRQNDAAEAAAEAVAEMSGGVQSVTQSAEETARIAQAAREHSSRGAAIVNDASEEIERIAHSVEQSAQVVAALGERSEAISGIVKTIHEIADQTNLLALNAAIEAARAGEQGRGFAVVADEVRKLAERTTAATSEISAMISAIQSETQSAISTIQQGSMQARNGASLARQAADALEQINHGAQETMENVAMIAAAMAEHSRKAMDIAEHVSSIMGTADSNAQNAQSTLAEAKQLDYLAINLEEVGMIFKLGALGDAAMRIHEKMPAIVQDSAKAVGKALEEAVDRKLLSIDDLFDRNYTPIPNTKPQKFHTKFDAVADKILPALQEPLLARQRELAYAIACDVGGYVPTHNNRFCQPLTGDEAKDMVNNRTKRLFSDPVGKRCGAHEQPFLLQTYRRDTGEIMHDISAPIYVKGRHWGGFRMGYKTE
;
A
#
# COMPACT_ATOMS: atom_id res chain seq x y z
N MET A 1 -101.83 13.97 -103.28
CA MET A 1 -102.04 13.64 -101.86
C MET A 1 -101.68 12.19 -101.65
N GLY A 2 -100.78 11.90 -100.72
CA GLY A 2 -100.31 10.54 -100.42
C GLY A 2 -98.91 10.58 -99.82
N GLY A 3 -98.78 11.19 -98.63
CA GLY A 3 -97.55 11.16 -97.87
C GLY A 3 -97.29 9.75 -97.36
N VAL A 4 -96.08 9.23 -97.60
CA VAL A 4 -95.59 8.00 -96.99
C VAL A 4 -95.03 8.38 -95.62
N ALA A 5 -95.78 8.03 -94.58
CA ALA A 5 -95.38 8.19 -93.18
C ALA A 5 -94.26 7.21 -92.84
N MET A 6 -93.18 7.72 -92.24
CA MET A 6 -92.16 6.89 -91.61
C MET A 6 -92.74 6.18 -90.38
N SER A 7 -92.69 4.85 -90.35
CA SER A 7 -92.88 4.06 -89.13
C SER A 7 -91.57 4.07 -88.33
N GLY A 8 -91.44 5.01 -87.40
CA GLY A 8 -90.29 5.09 -86.49
C GLY A 8 -90.77 5.24 -85.06
N GLY A 9 -90.47 4.26 -84.22
CA GLY A 9 -90.44 4.46 -82.78
C GLY A 9 -91.23 3.44 -81.98
N GLU A 10 -90.62 2.29 -81.69
CA GLU A 10 -90.68 1.67 -80.35
C GLU A 10 -89.34 0.98 -80.00
N LEU A 11 -88.59 0.47 -81.00
CA LEU A 11 -87.26 -0.14 -80.77
C LEU A 11 -86.14 0.87 -80.40
N GLY A 12 -86.30 2.15 -80.74
CA GLY A 12 -85.26 3.17 -80.57
C GLY A 12 -84.97 3.54 -79.11
N TRP A 13 -86.01 3.62 -78.26
CA TRP A 13 -85.85 4.03 -76.87
C TRP A 13 -85.22 2.93 -75.99
N ALA A 14 -85.52 1.66 -76.27
CA ALA A 14 -84.89 0.53 -75.57
C ALA A 14 -83.39 0.41 -75.86
N VAL A 15 -82.99 0.63 -77.13
CA VAL A 15 -81.59 0.62 -77.55
C VAL A 15 -80.83 1.82 -76.95
N VAL A 16 -81.43 3.01 -76.95
CA VAL A 16 -80.84 4.20 -76.31
C VAL A 16 -80.71 3.99 -74.80
N ALA A 17 -81.73 3.47 -74.12
CA ALA A 17 -81.67 3.18 -72.69
C ALA A 17 -80.58 2.13 -72.36
N PHE A 18 -80.44 1.09 -73.19
CA PHE A 18 -79.37 0.11 -73.05
C PHE A 18 -77.98 0.74 -73.16
N PHE A 19 -77.72 1.56 -74.19
CA PHE A 19 -76.43 2.24 -74.33
C PHE A 19 -76.15 3.27 -73.22
N VAL A 20 -77.18 3.94 -72.70
CA VAL A 20 -77.05 4.84 -71.55
C VAL A 20 -76.71 4.07 -70.27
N ILE A 21 -77.39 2.95 -70.01
CA ILE A 21 -77.09 2.09 -68.85
C ILE A 21 -75.69 1.50 -68.98
N VAL A 22 -75.30 1.00 -70.16
CA VAL A 22 -73.95 0.50 -70.41
C VAL A 22 -72.93 1.62 -70.24
N GLY A 23 -73.19 2.83 -70.75
CA GLY A 23 -72.31 3.98 -70.56
C GLY A 23 -72.17 4.41 -69.09
N LEU A 24 -73.27 4.39 -68.32
CA LEU A 24 -73.24 4.64 -66.87
C LEU A 24 -72.50 3.53 -66.12
N VAL A 25 -72.70 2.27 -66.47
CA VAL A 25 -72.03 1.13 -65.88
C VAL A 25 -70.53 1.17 -66.18
N VAL A 26 -70.14 1.44 -67.44
CA VAL A 26 -68.74 1.49 -67.89
C VAL A 26 -68.03 2.80 -67.47
N GLY A 27 -68.76 3.88 -67.23
CA GLY A 27 -68.18 5.16 -66.76
C GLY A 27 -68.15 5.28 -65.23
N VAL A 28 -69.29 5.04 -64.58
CA VAL A 28 -69.48 5.29 -63.14
C VAL A 28 -68.92 4.17 -62.29
N LEU A 29 -69.11 2.89 -62.64
CA LEU A 29 -68.57 1.80 -61.81
C LEU A 29 -67.04 1.78 -61.80
N PRO A 30 -66.32 1.92 -62.93
CA PRO A 30 -64.87 2.04 -62.90
C PRO A 30 -64.38 3.29 -62.20
N SER A 31 -65.05 4.45 -62.36
CA SER A 31 -64.67 5.68 -61.65
C SER A 31 -64.89 5.56 -60.14
N TRP A 32 -66.01 4.96 -59.71
CA TRP A 32 -66.28 4.66 -58.31
C TRP A 32 -65.28 3.65 -57.75
N TYR A 33 -64.99 2.58 -58.50
CA TYR A 33 -64.02 1.56 -58.15
C TYR A 33 -62.61 2.15 -58.01
N VAL A 34 -62.11 2.89 -59.00
CA VAL A 34 -60.80 3.57 -58.91
C VAL A 34 -60.79 4.56 -57.75
N GLY A 35 -61.83 5.38 -57.58
CA GLY A 35 -61.91 6.35 -56.49
C GLY A 35 -61.89 5.73 -55.09
N HIS A 36 -62.71 4.71 -54.84
CA HIS A 36 -62.87 4.11 -53.51
C HIS A 36 -61.88 2.99 -53.21
N VAL A 37 -61.48 2.20 -54.21
CA VAL A 37 -60.63 1.01 -54.03
C VAL A 37 -59.14 1.34 -54.22
N ILE A 38 -58.81 2.40 -54.95
CA ILE A 38 -57.41 2.78 -55.26
C ILE A 38 -57.08 4.18 -54.71
N SER A 39 -57.77 5.23 -55.17
CA SER A 39 -57.38 6.62 -54.89
C SER A 39 -57.50 7.02 -53.41
N ARG A 40 -58.58 6.63 -52.72
CA ARG A 40 -58.78 6.93 -51.29
C ARG A 40 -57.77 6.22 -50.37
N PRO A 41 -57.54 4.91 -50.49
CA PRO A 41 -56.48 4.24 -49.72
C PRO A 41 -55.10 4.84 -50.01
N LEU A 42 -54.82 5.20 -51.26
CA LEU A 42 -53.54 5.80 -51.65
C LEU A 42 -53.36 7.21 -51.08
N SER A 43 -54.43 8.02 -51.03
CA SER A 43 -54.38 9.33 -50.35
C SER A 43 -54.16 9.17 -48.85
N GLY A 44 -54.81 8.19 -48.21
CA GLY A 44 -54.58 7.90 -46.79
C GLY A 44 -53.14 7.49 -46.48
N LEU A 45 -52.53 6.65 -47.32
CA LEU A 45 -51.10 6.31 -47.21
C LEU A 45 -50.22 7.55 -47.39
N ARG A 46 -50.48 8.38 -48.40
CA ARG A 46 -49.77 9.64 -48.64
C ARG A 46 -49.88 10.59 -47.44
N ASP A 47 -51.08 10.74 -46.87
CA ASP A 47 -51.34 11.63 -45.75
C ASP A 47 -50.61 11.14 -44.48
N SER A 48 -50.59 9.83 -44.25
CA SER A 48 -49.83 9.22 -43.15
C SER A 48 -48.33 9.47 -43.31
N ILE A 49 -47.77 9.24 -44.50
CA ILE A 49 -46.35 9.54 -44.82
C ILE A 49 -46.05 11.02 -44.60
N SER A 50 -46.91 11.91 -45.11
CA SER A 50 -46.70 13.35 -45.00
C SER A 50 -46.78 13.82 -43.55
N ALA A 51 -47.67 13.23 -42.76
CA ALA A 51 -47.82 13.60 -41.37
C ALA A 51 -46.63 13.10 -40.53
N THR A 52 -46.25 11.82 -40.64
CA THR A 52 -45.04 11.26 -39.98
C THR A 52 -43.77 12.03 -40.35
N ARG A 53 -43.64 12.48 -41.61
CA ARG A 53 -42.52 13.35 -42.02
C ARG A 53 -42.52 14.70 -41.31
N ASN A 54 -43.69 15.27 -41.04
CA ASN A 54 -43.83 16.62 -40.49
C ASN A 54 -43.72 16.67 -38.97
N ASP A 55 -44.28 15.69 -38.27
CA ASP A 55 -44.34 15.65 -36.81
C ASP A 55 -43.39 14.63 -36.16
N GLY A 56 -42.67 13.85 -36.99
CA GLY A 56 -41.72 12.84 -36.56
C GLY A 56 -42.36 11.63 -35.89
N ASP A 57 -43.69 11.46 -35.97
CA ASP A 57 -44.39 10.38 -35.27
C ASP A 57 -44.21 9.03 -35.98
N LEU A 58 -43.24 8.26 -35.47
CA LEU A 58 -42.92 6.90 -35.90
C LEU A 58 -43.89 5.86 -35.33
N SER A 59 -44.80 6.25 -34.43
CA SER A 59 -45.84 5.34 -33.91
C SER A 59 -47.05 5.23 -34.84
N ARG A 60 -47.18 6.16 -35.80
CA ARG A 60 -48.26 6.17 -36.79
C ARG A 60 -48.21 4.90 -37.65
N ARG A 61 -49.37 4.26 -37.85
CA ARG A 61 -49.56 3.10 -38.73
C ARG A 61 -50.70 3.37 -39.71
N VAL A 62 -50.58 2.81 -40.91
CA VAL A 62 -51.64 2.85 -41.93
C VAL A 62 -52.52 1.61 -41.77
N GLU A 63 -53.83 1.78 -41.70
CA GLU A 63 -54.76 0.66 -41.66
C GLU A 63 -54.69 -0.15 -42.96
N VAL A 64 -54.46 -1.46 -42.82
CA VAL A 64 -54.35 -2.39 -43.94
C VAL A 64 -55.68 -3.14 -44.09
N SER A 65 -56.51 -2.73 -45.04
CA SER A 65 -57.71 -3.51 -45.40
C SER A 65 -57.33 -4.68 -46.31
N ALA A 66 -57.68 -5.91 -45.92
CA ALA A 66 -57.30 -7.15 -46.62
C ALA A 66 -57.82 -7.26 -48.07
N SER A 67 -58.87 -6.50 -48.43
CA SER A 67 -59.43 -6.44 -49.78
C SER A 67 -58.87 -5.30 -50.64
N SER A 68 -57.94 -4.51 -50.11
CA SER A 68 -57.38 -3.34 -50.78
C SER A 68 -56.23 -3.71 -51.73
N SER A 69 -56.27 -3.15 -52.94
CA SER A 69 -55.19 -3.29 -53.93
C SER A 69 -53.84 -2.73 -53.47
N ILE A 70 -53.85 -1.81 -52.49
CA ILE A 70 -52.64 -1.20 -51.93
C ILE A 70 -52.15 -1.86 -50.63
N ALA A 71 -52.84 -2.90 -50.15
CA ALA A 71 -52.51 -3.56 -48.88
C ALA A 71 -51.03 -3.98 -48.76
N PRO A 72 -50.39 -4.58 -49.80
CA PRO A 72 -48.98 -4.94 -49.73
C PRO A 72 -48.05 -3.74 -49.50
N VAL A 73 -48.38 -2.57 -50.09
CA VAL A 73 -47.58 -1.35 -49.94
C VAL A 73 -47.76 -0.74 -48.55
N ALA A 74 -48.99 -0.73 -48.03
CA ALA A 74 -49.28 -0.23 -46.68
C ALA A 74 -48.60 -1.11 -45.61
N THR A 75 -48.60 -2.44 -45.79
CA THR A 75 -47.86 -3.37 -44.92
C THR A 75 -46.36 -3.10 -44.97
N ALA A 76 -45.77 -3.00 -46.17
CA ALA A 76 -44.34 -2.71 -46.33
C ALA A 76 -43.95 -1.36 -45.70
N TYR A 77 -44.81 -0.34 -45.80
CA TYR A 77 -44.61 0.95 -45.13
C TYR A 77 -44.62 0.81 -43.60
N ASN A 78 -45.60 0.10 -43.03
CA ASN A 78 -45.69 -0.12 -41.59
C ASN A 78 -44.47 -0.89 -41.06
N GLU A 79 -43.99 -1.91 -41.78
CA GLU A 79 -42.77 -2.66 -41.44
C GLU A 79 -41.52 -1.77 -41.48
N LEU A 80 -41.42 -0.90 -42.49
CA LEU A 80 -40.32 0.05 -42.61
C LEU A 80 -40.32 1.05 -41.44
N ILE A 81 -41.47 1.65 -41.13
CA ILE A 81 -41.59 2.60 -40.02
C ILE A 81 -41.34 1.92 -38.66
N GLY A 82 -41.82 0.69 -38.46
CA GLY A 82 -41.48 -0.10 -37.25
C GLY A 82 -39.98 -0.36 -37.12
N THR A 83 -39.30 -0.64 -38.24
CA THR A 83 -37.83 -0.78 -38.25
C THR A 83 -37.13 0.52 -37.87
N PHE A 84 -37.56 1.66 -38.42
CA PHE A 84 -37.04 2.98 -38.04
C PHE A 84 -37.27 3.30 -36.57
N GLN A 85 -38.49 3.05 -36.06
CA GLN A 85 -38.84 3.23 -34.65
C GLN A 85 -37.89 2.43 -33.75
N GLY A 86 -37.65 1.14 -34.05
CA GLY A 86 -36.73 0.30 -33.27
C GLY A 86 -35.26 0.76 -33.33
N ILE A 87 -34.81 1.32 -34.46
CA ILE A 87 -33.47 1.92 -34.57
C ILE A 87 -33.36 3.15 -33.67
N VAL A 88 -34.34 4.06 -33.74
CA VAL A 88 -34.37 5.28 -32.92
C VAL A 88 -34.44 4.95 -31.43
N THR A 89 -35.30 4.01 -31.02
CA THR A 89 -35.36 3.49 -29.64
C THR A 89 -33.97 3.02 -29.17
N ARG A 90 -33.24 2.27 -29.99
CA ARG A 90 -31.90 1.80 -29.60
C ARG A 90 -30.86 2.92 -29.54
N ILE A 91 -30.94 3.92 -30.42
CA ILE A 91 -30.05 5.09 -30.37
C ILE A 91 -30.26 5.84 -29.06
N ILE A 92 -31.52 6.09 -28.67
CA ILE A 92 -31.87 6.77 -27.41
C ILE A 92 -31.37 5.95 -26.21
N PHE A 93 -31.61 4.63 -26.20
CA PHE A 93 -31.12 3.76 -25.13
C PHE A 93 -29.60 3.79 -24.99
N ASN A 94 -28.86 3.63 -26.10
CA ASN A 94 -27.40 3.68 -26.08
C ASN A 94 -26.87 5.07 -25.68
N SER A 95 -27.55 6.14 -26.10
CA SER A 95 -27.20 7.50 -25.72
C SER A 95 -27.23 7.69 -24.20
N LYS A 96 -28.33 7.25 -23.56
CA LYS A 96 -28.47 7.28 -22.09
C LYS A 96 -27.33 6.53 -21.40
N GLN A 97 -26.94 5.36 -21.92
CA GLN A 97 -25.79 4.61 -21.38
C GLN A 97 -24.46 5.36 -21.51
N VAL A 98 -24.26 6.10 -22.60
CA VAL A 98 -23.07 6.96 -22.78
C VAL A 98 -23.10 8.13 -21.79
N ALA A 99 -24.24 8.80 -21.63
CA ALA A 99 -24.40 9.89 -20.66
C ALA A 99 -24.10 9.44 -19.22
N ASP A 100 -24.72 8.34 -18.77
CA ASP A 100 -24.49 7.78 -17.43
C ASP A 100 -22.99 7.45 -17.20
N THR A 101 -22.33 6.91 -18.22
CA THR A 101 -20.89 6.58 -18.16
C THR A 101 -20.03 7.84 -18.12
N ALA A 102 -20.38 8.86 -18.91
CA ALA A 102 -19.68 10.14 -18.94
C ALA A 102 -19.78 10.86 -17.59
N GLU A 103 -20.95 10.87 -16.94
CA GLU A 103 -21.13 11.47 -15.61
C GLU A 103 -20.26 10.77 -14.55
N ASN A 104 -20.19 9.43 -14.59
CA ASN A 104 -19.28 8.68 -13.71
C ASN A 104 -17.82 9.06 -13.95
N LEU A 105 -17.41 9.16 -15.21
CA LEU A 105 -16.04 9.52 -15.57
C LEU A 105 -15.68 10.95 -15.16
N ILE A 106 -16.62 11.90 -15.25
CA ILE A 106 -16.47 13.27 -14.74
C ILE A 106 -16.18 13.25 -13.23
N ARG A 107 -16.98 12.50 -12.47
CA ARG A 107 -16.84 12.39 -11.01
C ARG A 107 -15.53 11.72 -10.61
N ASP A 108 -15.14 10.65 -11.31
CA ASP A 108 -13.89 9.93 -11.05
C ASP A 108 -12.66 10.81 -11.39
N ALA A 109 -12.72 11.56 -12.50
CA ALA A 109 -11.67 12.50 -12.87
C ALA A 109 -11.51 13.64 -11.85
N GLN A 110 -12.61 14.20 -11.36
CA GLN A 110 -12.57 15.21 -10.28
C GLN A 110 -11.95 14.62 -9.01
N GLY A 111 -12.36 13.43 -8.59
CA GLY A 111 -11.78 12.75 -7.44
C GLY A 111 -10.29 12.45 -7.59
N ALA A 112 -9.85 12.12 -8.80
CA ALA A 112 -8.43 11.92 -9.12
C ALA A 112 -7.63 13.24 -9.01
N ALA A 113 -8.17 14.35 -9.52
CA ALA A 113 -7.55 15.68 -9.39
C ALA A 113 -7.41 16.12 -7.92
N ASP A 114 -8.48 15.97 -7.13
CA ASP A 114 -8.46 16.30 -5.69
C ASP A 114 -7.46 15.43 -4.90
N SER A 115 -7.30 14.16 -5.32
CA SER A 115 -6.35 13.24 -4.71
C SER A 115 -4.91 13.59 -5.07
N ALA A 116 -4.67 13.99 -6.33
CA ALA A 116 -3.38 14.48 -6.78
C ALA A 116 -2.97 15.76 -6.04
N GLN A 117 -3.90 16.70 -5.82
CA GLN A 117 -3.62 17.90 -5.04
C GLN A 117 -3.21 17.57 -3.60
N ARG A 118 -3.98 16.71 -2.92
CA ARG A 118 -3.63 16.27 -1.55
C ARG A 118 -2.29 15.55 -1.49
N GLN A 119 -1.93 14.80 -2.55
CA GLN A 119 -0.63 14.15 -2.65
C GLN A 119 0.51 15.16 -2.78
N ASN A 120 0.31 16.25 -3.55
CA ASN A 120 1.27 17.35 -3.63
C ASN A 120 1.46 18.04 -2.28
N ASP A 121 0.36 18.41 -1.60
CA ASP A 121 0.44 19.08 -0.29
C ASP A 121 1.17 18.20 0.75
N ALA A 122 0.90 16.89 0.75
CA ALA A 122 1.58 15.94 1.62
C ALA A 122 3.08 15.77 1.29
N ALA A 123 3.42 15.81 0.00
CA ALA A 123 4.81 15.74 -0.45
C ALA A 123 5.58 17.02 -0.09
N GLU A 124 4.96 18.19 -0.19
CA GLU A 124 5.56 19.47 0.24
C GLU A 124 5.88 19.45 1.74
N ALA A 125 4.92 19.03 2.59
CA ALA A 125 5.15 18.87 4.02
C ALA A 125 6.25 17.85 4.34
N ALA A 126 6.34 16.75 3.57
CA ALA A 126 7.43 15.80 3.70
C ALA A 126 8.79 16.40 3.31
N ALA A 127 8.84 17.25 2.29
CA ALA A 127 10.05 17.96 1.89
C ALA A 127 10.56 18.88 3.00
N GLU A 128 9.66 19.62 3.65
CA GLU A 128 9.99 20.46 4.80
C GLU A 128 10.57 19.64 5.96
N ALA A 129 9.94 18.52 6.30
CA ALA A 129 10.42 17.62 7.36
C ALA A 129 11.82 17.05 7.05
N VAL A 130 12.12 16.76 5.77
CA VAL A 130 13.45 16.31 5.34
C VAL A 130 14.48 17.43 5.44
N ALA A 131 14.11 18.67 5.13
CA ALA A 131 14.97 19.83 5.30
C ALA A 131 15.30 20.06 6.79
N GLU A 132 14.31 19.98 7.68
CA GLU A 132 14.53 20.05 9.13
C GLU A 132 15.43 18.91 9.63
N MET A 133 15.19 17.68 9.16
CA MET A 133 16.02 16.52 9.50
C MET A 133 17.47 16.73 9.08
N SER A 134 17.71 17.29 7.89
CA SER A 134 19.05 17.60 7.40
C SER A 134 19.77 18.62 8.30
N GLY A 135 19.06 19.66 8.74
CA GLY A 135 19.57 20.60 9.75
C GLY A 135 19.87 19.94 11.10
N GLY A 136 19.00 19.03 11.55
CA GLY A 136 19.19 18.25 12.77
C GLY A 136 20.44 17.36 12.72
N VAL A 137 20.68 16.67 11.61
CA VAL A 137 21.89 15.84 11.40
C VAL A 137 23.16 16.69 11.48
N GLN A 138 23.15 17.88 10.87
CA GLN A 138 24.29 18.79 10.95
C GLN A 138 24.57 19.25 12.38
N SER A 139 23.52 19.58 13.14
CA SER A 139 23.64 19.98 14.55
C SER A 139 24.20 18.86 15.44
N VAL A 140 23.74 17.62 15.26
CA VAL A 140 24.26 16.46 16.00
C VAL A 140 25.72 16.19 15.62
N THR A 141 26.08 16.31 14.34
CA THR A 141 27.46 16.14 13.87
C THR A 141 28.39 17.16 14.54
N GLN A 142 28.01 18.44 14.57
CA GLN A 142 28.79 19.48 15.25
C GLN A 142 28.92 19.20 16.76
N SER A 143 27.84 18.76 17.40
CA SER A 143 27.86 18.40 18.83
C SER A 143 28.76 17.20 19.10
N ALA A 144 28.79 16.22 18.20
CA ALA A 144 29.66 15.07 18.28
C ALA A 144 31.14 15.46 18.13
N GLU A 145 31.48 16.32 17.17
CA GLU A 145 32.83 16.86 16.98
C GLU A 145 33.35 17.60 18.23
N GLU A 146 32.52 18.45 18.82
CA GLU A 146 32.86 19.14 20.07
C GLU A 146 33.05 18.16 21.23
N THR A 147 32.18 17.14 21.33
CA THR A 147 32.32 16.08 22.33
C THR A 147 33.62 15.30 22.17
N ALA A 148 34.02 14.98 20.92
CA ALA A 148 35.30 14.34 20.64
C ALA A 148 36.48 15.19 21.13
N ARG A 149 36.43 16.50 20.87
CA ARG A 149 37.47 17.45 21.26
C ARG A 149 37.62 17.53 22.79
N ILE A 150 36.49 17.56 23.51
CA ILE A 150 36.48 17.56 24.98
C ILE A 150 37.02 16.24 25.54
N ALA A 151 36.59 15.10 24.99
CA ALA A 151 37.08 13.79 25.41
C ALA A 151 38.59 13.63 25.17
N GLN A 152 39.09 14.08 24.02
CA GLN A 152 40.52 14.10 23.71
C GLN A 152 41.31 14.96 24.70
N ALA A 153 40.80 16.13 25.06
CA ALA A 153 41.44 16.98 26.07
C ALA A 153 41.43 16.31 27.46
N ALA A 154 40.33 15.69 27.88
CA ALA A 154 40.23 14.95 29.13
C ALA A 154 41.24 13.80 29.19
N ARG A 155 41.41 13.07 28.09
CA ARG A 155 42.41 12.01 27.93
C ARG A 155 43.83 12.53 28.14
N GLU A 156 44.18 13.64 27.51
CA GLU A 156 45.51 14.26 27.62
C GLU A 156 45.77 14.80 29.05
N HIS A 157 44.77 15.44 29.66
CA HIS A 157 44.85 15.92 31.04
C HIS A 157 45.03 14.77 32.04
N SER A 158 44.25 13.70 31.91
CA SER A 158 44.35 12.53 32.78
C SER A 158 45.66 11.78 32.62
N SER A 159 46.14 11.61 31.38
CA SER A 159 47.44 10.98 31.12
C SER A 159 48.60 11.77 31.74
N ARG A 160 48.61 13.10 31.59
CA ARG A 160 49.62 13.95 32.24
C ARG A 160 49.48 13.94 33.77
N GLY A 161 48.25 13.99 34.27
CA GLY A 161 47.97 13.92 35.70
C GLY A 161 48.49 12.62 36.31
N ALA A 162 48.24 11.48 35.66
CA ALA A 162 48.66 10.17 36.14
C ALA A 162 50.19 10.09 36.22
N ALA A 163 50.91 10.62 35.22
CA ALA A 163 52.37 10.70 35.24
C ALA A 163 52.88 11.54 36.43
N ILE A 164 52.32 12.74 36.64
CA ILE A 164 52.70 13.62 37.76
C ILE A 164 52.46 12.95 39.11
N VAL A 165 51.34 12.24 39.27
CA VAL A 165 50.98 11.57 40.52
C VAL A 165 51.87 10.34 40.77
N ASN A 166 52.25 9.60 39.73
CA ASN A 166 53.22 8.51 39.83
C ASN A 166 54.60 9.02 40.25
N ASP A 167 55.10 10.09 39.61
CA ASP A 167 56.37 10.73 39.99
C ASP A 167 56.34 11.19 41.46
N ALA A 168 55.21 11.76 41.91
CA ALA A 168 55.02 12.16 43.29
C ALA A 168 54.99 10.96 44.25
N SER A 169 54.37 9.85 43.87
CA SER A 169 54.35 8.61 44.65
C SER A 169 55.76 8.06 44.85
N GLU A 170 56.56 7.97 43.77
CA GLU A 170 57.96 7.54 43.83
C GLU A 170 58.81 8.45 44.72
N GLU A 171 58.62 9.77 44.65
CA GLU A 171 59.36 10.71 45.50
C GLU A 171 58.99 10.56 46.98
N ILE A 172 57.71 10.34 47.29
CA ILE A 172 57.26 10.09 48.66
C ILE A 172 57.83 8.76 49.18
N GLU A 173 57.96 7.73 48.34
CA GLU A 173 58.63 6.48 48.72
C GLU A 173 60.13 6.69 48.99
N ARG A 174 60.81 7.49 48.17
CA ARG A 174 62.21 7.91 48.44
C ARG A 174 62.33 8.64 49.78
N ILE A 175 61.39 9.55 50.08
CA ILE A 175 61.33 10.23 51.39
C ILE A 175 61.15 9.22 52.52
N ALA A 176 60.21 8.28 52.39
CA ALA A 176 59.98 7.25 53.40
C ALA A 176 61.25 6.42 53.67
N HIS A 177 61.99 6.05 52.63
CA HIS A 177 63.26 5.35 52.75
C HIS A 177 64.35 6.21 53.41
N SER A 178 64.47 7.49 53.04
CA SER A 178 65.45 8.41 53.65
C SER A 178 65.17 8.65 55.13
N VAL A 179 63.90 8.72 55.51
CA VAL A 179 63.45 8.85 56.91
C VAL A 179 63.82 7.58 57.69
N GLU A 180 63.65 6.40 57.11
CA GLU A 180 64.00 5.12 57.72
C GLU A 180 65.51 4.94 57.90
N GLN A 181 66.32 5.39 56.93
CA GLN A 181 67.79 5.47 57.11
C GLN A 181 68.18 6.44 58.22
N SER A 182 67.50 7.59 58.32
CA SER A 182 67.74 8.54 59.42
C SER A 182 67.39 7.92 60.78
N ALA A 183 66.35 7.09 60.84
CA ALA A 183 65.98 6.32 62.04
C ALA A 183 67.14 5.42 62.51
N GLN A 184 67.82 4.76 61.58
CA GLN A 184 68.96 3.88 61.90
C GLN A 184 70.14 4.66 62.47
N VAL A 185 70.45 5.84 61.92
CA VAL A 185 71.52 6.71 62.42
C VAL A 185 71.22 7.21 63.83
N VAL A 186 69.99 7.64 64.08
CA VAL A 186 69.53 8.11 65.41
C VAL A 186 69.50 6.95 66.41
N ALA A 187 69.07 5.75 66.01
CA ALA A 187 69.13 4.56 66.85
C ALA A 187 70.57 4.21 67.26
N ALA A 188 71.51 4.27 66.30
CA ALA A 188 72.93 4.07 66.58
C ALA A 188 73.51 5.13 67.54
N LEU A 189 73.03 6.38 67.50
CA LEU A 189 73.38 7.40 68.48
C LEU A 189 72.85 7.03 69.88
N GLY A 190 71.65 6.48 69.97
CA GLY A 190 71.06 5.98 71.21
C GLY A 190 71.92 4.90 71.87
N GLU A 191 72.33 3.89 71.09
CA GLU A 191 73.24 2.83 71.57
C GLU A 191 74.60 3.38 72.02
N ARG A 192 75.18 4.33 71.26
CA ARG A 192 76.45 4.97 71.64
C ARG A 192 76.33 5.78 72.92
N SER A 193 75.23 6.50 73.12
CA SER A 193 74.97 7.24 74.36
C SER A 193 74.77 6.30 75.56
N GLU A 194 74.15 5.14 75.37
CA GLU A 194 74.07 4.09 76.39
C GLU A 194 75.46 3.55 76.79
N ALA A 195 76.33 3.29 75.80
CA ALA A 195 77.71 2.89 76.07
C ALA A 195 78.49 3.98 76.84
N ILE A 196 78.31 5.26 76.50
CA ILE A 196 78.94 6.38 77.22
C ILE A 196 78.40 6.48 78.65
N SER A 197 77.09 6.31 78.86
CA SER A 197 76.48 6.29 80.19
C SER A 197 77.14 5.25 81.11
N GLY A 198 77.40 4.05 80.57
CA GLY A 198 78.13 3.00 81.27
C GLY A 198 79.56 3.41 81.67
N ILE A 199 80.30 4.05 80.77
CA ILE A 199 81.66 4.54 81.04
C ILE A 199 81.65 5.63 82.12
N VAL A 200 80.73 6.60 82.01
CA VAL A 200 80.62 7.73 82.96
C VAL A 200 80.27 7.21 84.36
N LYS A 201 79.39 6.21 84.45
CA LYS A 201 79.09 5.53 85.70
C LYS A 201 80.34 4.88 86.32
N THR A 202 81.14 4.17 85.53
CA THR A 202 82.42 3.60 86.01
C THR A 202 83.39 4.70 86.48
N ILE A 203 83.49 5.83 85.78
CA ILE A 203 84.35 6.94 86.22
C ILE A 203 83.84 7.54 87.55
N HIS A 204 82.51 7.67 87.70
CA HIS A 204 81.91 8.13 88.95
C HIS A 204 82.25 7.19 90.12
N GLU A 205 82.12 5.88 89.91
CA GLU A 205 82.51 4.86 90.89
C GLU A 205 84.00 4.93 91.25
N ILE A 206 84.88 5.16 90.27
CA ILE A 206 86.32 5.37 90.50
C ILE A 206 86.59 6.66 91.28
N ALA A 207 85.89 7.76 90.96
CA ALA A 207 86.03 9.04 91.65
C ALA A 207 85.60 8.91 93.12
N ASP A 208 84.48 8.24 93.40
CA ASP A 208 84.02 7.98 94.76
C ASP A 208 84.98 7.08 95.54
N GLN A 209 85.52 6.03 94.91
CA GLN A 209 86.58 5.20 95.51
C GLN A 209 87.84 6.02 95.80
N THR A 210 88.24 6.91 94.87
CA THR A 210 89.39 7.79 95.03
C THR A 210 89.17 8.80 96.16
N ASN A 211 87.95 9.33 96.29
CA ASN A 211 87.56 10.23 97.37
C ASN A 211 87.66 9.54 98.74
N LEU A 212 87.18 8.29 98.84
CA LEU A 212 87.29 7.47 100.05
C LEU A 212 88.76 7.13 100.39
N LEU A 213 89.57 6.79 99.39
CA LEU A 213 91.00 6.54 99.56
C LEU A 213 91.74 7.80 100.04
N ALA A 214 91.43 8.95 99.44
CA ALA A 214 92.00 10.24 99.80
C ALA A 214 91.59 10.67 101.22
N LEU A 215 90.33 10.44 101.61
CA LEU A 215 89.85 10.67 102.97
C LEU A 215 90.59 9.80 103.98
N ASN A 216 90.75 8.49 103.70
CA ASN A 216 91.52 7.58 104.54
C ASN A 216 92.99 8.03 104.67
N ALA A 217 93.60 8.49 103.58
CA ALA A 217 94.96 9.02 103.58
C ALA A 217 95.09 10.33 104.38
N ALA A 218 94.10 11.23 104.29
CA ALA A 218 94.06 12.48 105.05
C ALA A 218 93.91 12.22 106.57
N ILE A 219 93.08 11.24 106.95
CA ILE A 219 92.93 10.78 108.34
C ILE A 219 94.25 10.25 108.88
N GLU A 220 94.95 9.40 108.12
CA GLU A 220 96.22 8.80 108.55
C GLU A 220 97.36 9.85 108.59
N ALA A 221 97.35 10.82 107.67
CA ALA A 221 98.29 11.93 107.68
C ALA A 221 98.09 12.87 108.89
N ALA A 222 96.84 13.13 109.29
CA ALA A 222 96.53 13.87 110.53
C ALA A 222 97.00 13.10 111.78
N ARG A 223 96.94 11.76 111.74
CA ARG A 223 97.39 10.86 112.81
C ARG A 223 98.91 10.86 113.01
N ALA A 224 99.67 11.09 111.94
CA ALA A 224 101.14 11.18 111.95
C ALA A 224 101.71 12.54 112.44
N GLY A 225 100.85 13.52 112.76
CA GLY A 225 101.27 14.82 113.31
C GLY A 225 102.15 15.65 112.36
N GLU A 226 103.21 16.29 112.87
CA GLU A 226 104.09 17.17 112.06
C GLU A 226 104.80 16.44 110.91
N GLN A 227 105.07 15.13 111.03
CA GLN A 227 105.69 14.32 109.96
C GLN A 227 104.73 14.05 108.78
N GLY A 228 103.40 14.16 109.01
CA GLY A 228 102.36 13.88 108.02
C GLY A 228 101.89 15.10 107.22
N ARG A 229 102.36 16.32 107.53
CA ARG A 229 101.86 17.57 106.93
C ARG A 229 101.92 17.59 105.40
N GLY A 230 103.02 17.13 104.81
CA GLY A 230 103.17 17.06 103.35
C GLY A 230 102.19 16.08 102.71
N PHE A 231 101.95 14.93 103.35
CA PHE A 231 100.98 13.93 102.89
C PHE A 231 99.53 14.39 103.06
N ALA A 232 99.22 15.12 104.14
CA ALA A 232 97.87 15.67 104.36
C ALA A 232 97.47 16.65 103.26
N VAL A 233 98.39 17.50 102.80
CA VAL A 233 98.13 18.46 101.69
C VAL A 233 97.85 17.70 100.38
N VAL A 234 98.64 16.66 100.08
CA VAL A 234 98.41 15.83 98.88
C VAL A 234 97.07 15.08 98.97
N ALA A 235 96.75 14.50 100.13
CA ALA A 235 95.50 13.78 100.33
C ALA A 235 94.27 14.70 100.19
N ASP A 236 94.30 15.91 100.74
CA ASP A 236 93.22 16.90 100.55
C ASP A 236 93.10 17.38 99.10
N GLU A 237 94.21 17.50 98.36
CA GLU A 237 94.18 17.86 96.93
C GLU A 237 93.61 16.72 96.07
N VAL A 238 93.96 15.46 96.36
CA VAL A 238 93.36 14.29 95.72
C VAL A 238 91.87 14.18 96.05
N ARG A 239 91.48 14.46 97.30
CA ARG A 239 90.06 14.49 97.73
C ARG A 239 89.27 15.53 96.95
N LYS A 240 89.76 16.77 96.86
CA LYS A 240 89.13 17.83 96.06
C LYS A 240 89.06 17.48 94.57
N LEU A 241 90.09 16.81 94.03
CA LEU A 241 90.08 16.35 92.64
C LEU A 241 89.02 15.26 92.41
N ALA A 242 88.88 14.33 93.35
CA ALA A 242 87.87 13.29 93.33
C ALA A 242 86.45 13.89 93.44
N GLU A 243 86.20 14.80 94.37
CA GLU A 243 84.93 15.54 94.50
C GLU A 243 84.58 16.30 93.21
N ARG A 244 85.56 16.99 92.59
CA ARG A 244 85.37 17.65 91.29
C ARG A 244 85.07 16.65 90.16
N THR A 245 85.66 15.46 90.20
CA THR A 245 85.42 14.40 89.21
C THR A 245 84.02 13.78 89.39
N THR A 246 83.57 13.53 90.62
CA THR A 246 82.20 13.10 90.94
C THR A 246 81.17 14.13 90.48
N ALA A 247 81.41 15.43 90.72
CA ALA A 247 80.53 16.50 90.24
C ALA A 247 80.47 16.55 88.70
N ALA A 248 81.62 16.53 88.02
CA ALA A 248 81.68 16.55 86.56
C ALA A 248 81.03 15.30 85.92
N THR A 249 81.21 14.11 86.49
CA THR A 249 80.58 12.88 86.00
C THR A 249 79.06 12.88 86.22
N SER A 250 78.57 13.51 87.29
CA SER A 250 77.13 13.70 87.51
C SER A 250 76.51 14.64 86.47
N GLU A 251 77.17 15.76 86.17
CA GLU A 251 76.77 16.67 85.07
C GLU A 251 76.78 15.96 83.72
N ILE A 252 77.82 15.18 83.40
CA ILE A 252 77.89 14.38 82.17
C ILE A 252 76.77 13.34 82.13
N SER A 253 76.47 12.67 83.25
CA SER A 253 75.37 11.69 83.32
C SER A 253 74.01 12.35 83.03
N ALA A 254 73.76 13.54 83.57
CA ALA A 254 72.56 14.30 83.27
C ALA A 254 72.46 14.68 81.78
N MET A 255 73.57 15.12 81.17
CA MET A 255 73.63 15.40 79.73
C MET A 255 73.37 14.16 78.88
N ILE A 256 73.95 13.00 79.23
CA ILE A 256 73.74 11.75 78.49
C ILE A 256 72.29 11.27 78.61
N SER A 257 71.67 11.35 79.79
CA SER A 257 70.25 11.03 79.99
C SER A 257 69.34 11.94 79.15
N ALA A 258 69.67 13.24 79.04
CA ALA A 258 68.94 14.16 78.17
C ALA A 258 69.07 13.74 76.70
N ILE A 259 70.29 13.44 76.24
CA ILE A 259 70.54 12.95 74.87
C ILE A 259 69.75 11.68 74.60
N GLN A 260 69.75 10.70 75.51
CA GLN A 260 68.98 9.45 75.35
C GLN A 260 67.47 9.72 75.21
N SER A 261 66.91 10.58 76.06
CA SER A 261 65.51 10.98 76.02
C SER A 261 65.16 11.67 74.69
N GLU A 262 65.97 12.62 74.26
CA GLU A 262 65.80 13.33 72.98
C GLU A 262 65.92 12.38 71.78
N THR A 263 66.85 11.42 71.84
CA THR A 263 67.06 10.40 70.80
C THR A 263 65.83 9.49 70.68
N GLN A 264 65.28 9.04 71.82
CA GLN A 264 64.07 8.20 71.83
C GLN A 264 62.84 8.95 71.27
N SER A 265 62.71 10.23 71.63
CA SER A 265 61.66 11.11 71.08
C SER A 265 61.83 11.31 69.57
N ALA A 266 63.07 11.49 69.10
CA ALA A 266 63.39 11.60 67.68
C ALA A 266 63.04 10.33 66.91
N ILE A 267 63.35 9.14 67.44
CA ILE A 267 62.98 7.85 66.82
C ILE A 267 61.46 7.74 66.66
N SER A 268 60.69 8.06 67.70
CA SER A 268 59.22 8.03 67.64
C SER A 268 58.66 8.96 66.56
N THR A 269 59.18 10.19 66.50
CA THR A 269 58.79 11.19 65.49
C THR A 269 59.14 10.73 64.07
N ILE A 270 60.32 10.13 63.89
CA ILE A 270 60.79 9.59 62.61
C ILE A 270 59.89 8.41 62.16
N GLN A 271 59.53 7.50 63.06
CA GLN A 271 58.60 6.39 62.74
C GLN A 271 57.23 6.90 62.31
N GLN A 272 56.69 7.91 63.01
CA GLN A 272 55.44 8.55 62.63
C GLN A 272 55.53 9.22 61.24
N GLY A 273 56.63 9.93 60.97
CA GLY A 273 56.89 10.55 59.67
C GLY A 273 57.00 9.53 58.52
N SER A 274 57.66 8.38 58.76
CA SER A 274 57.74 7.30 57.79
C SER A 274 56.38 6.68 57.48
N MET A 275 55.54 6.44 58.51
CA MET A 275 54.17 5.99 58.30
C MET A 275 53.32 7.00 57.51
N GLN A 276 53.44 8.29 57.82
CA GLN A 276 52.75 9.34 57.08
C GLN A 276 53.19 9.39 55.61
N ALA A 277 54.49 9.26 55.33
CA ALA A 277 55.00 9.19 53.96
C ALA A 277 54.45 7.95 53.22
N ARG A 278 54.50 6.76 53.80
CA ARG A 278 53.93 5.55 53.18
C ARG A 278 52.43 5.68 52.90
N ASN A 279 51.68 6.30 53.81
CA ASN A 279 50.26 6.60 53.58
C ASN A 279 50.06 7.61 52.44
N GLY A 280 50.90 8.65 52.36
CA GLY A 280 50.92 9.60 51.25
C GLY A 280 51.17 8.95 49.90
N ALA A 281 52.15 8.05 49.82
CA ALA A 281 52.44 7.28 48.60
C ALA A 281 51.25 6.39 48.18
N SER A 282 50.56 5.78 49.15
CA SER A 282 49.35 4.99 48.91
C SER A 282 48.19 5.84 48.36
N LEU A 283 47.95 7.02 48.93
CA LEU A 283 46.93 7.95 48.43
C LEU A 283 47.27 8.47 47.02
N ALA A 284 48.55 8.74 46.74
CA ALA A 284 49.00 9.09 45.40
C ALA A 284 48.69 7.97 44.40
N ARG A 285 48.98 6.70 44.72
CA ARG A 285 48.60 5.57 43.84
C ARG A 285 47.09 5.50 43.56
N GLN A 286 46.25 5.67 44.58
CA GLN A 286 44.79 5.70 44.38
C GLN A 286 44.35 6.85 43.46
N ALA A 287 45.00 8.01 43.54
CA ALA A 287 44.74 9.11 42.64
C ALA A 287 45.21 8.82 41.20
N ALA A 288 46.33 8.10 41.02
CA ALA A 288 46.78 7.63 39.70
C ALA A 288 45.77 6.65 39.09
N ASP A 289 45.27 5.69 39.86
CA ASP A 289 44.24 4.73 39.41
C ASP A 289 42.96 5.45 38.96
N ALA A 290 42.53 6.48 39.70
CA ALA A 290 41.36 7.29 39.35
C ALA A 290 41.57 8.07 38.03
N LEU A 291 42.78 8.59 37.79
CA LEU A 291 43.12 9.28 36.54
C LEU A 291 43.17 8.29 35.36
N GLU A 292 43.63 7.07 35.57
CA GLU A 292 43.58 6.01 34.56
C GLU A 292 42.13 5.64 34.19
N GLN A 293 41.22 5.56 35.17
CA GLN A 293 39.80 5.35 34.91
C GLN A 293 39.18 6.49 34.08
N ILE A 294 39.55 7.76 34.35
CA ILE A 294 39.09 8.90 33.54
C ILE A 294 39.64 8.81 32.11
N ASN A 295 40.91 8.41 31.95
CA ASN A 295 41.52 8.20 30.64
C ASN A 295 40.76 7.13 29.83
N HIS A 296 40.40 6.01 30.48
CA HIS A 296 39.59 4.97 29.86
C HIS A 296 38.18 5.45 29.47
N GLY A 297 37.48 6.16 30.36
CA GLY A 297 36.16 6.72 30.06
C GLY A 297 36.18 7.76 28.94
N ALA A 298 37.26 8.55 28.84
CA ALA A 298 37.47 9.48 27.73
C ALA A 298 37.66 8.72 26.40
N GLN A 299 38.42 7.62 26.40
CA GLN A 299 38.60 6.77 25.23
C GLN A 299 37.28 6.15 24.76
N GLU A 300 36.48 5.59 25.68
CA GLU A 300 35.16 5.03 25.36
C GLU A 300 34.22 6.11 24.80
N THR A 301 34.27 7.32 25.36
CA THR A 301 33.50 8.47 24.84
C THR A 301 33.87 8.79 23.38
N MET A 302 35.16 8.77 23.04
CA MET A 302 35.60 9.00 21.67
C MET A 302 35.11 7.91 20.69
N GLU A 303 35.11 6.65 21.12
CA GLU A 303 34.60 5.53 20.33
C GLU A 303 33.09 5.67 20.06
N ASN A 304 32.32 6.04 21.10
CA ASN A 304 30.89 6.32 20.98
C ASN A 304 30.63 7.49 20.02
N VAL A 305 31.42 8.55 20.09
CA VAL A 305 31.32 9.69 19.17
C VAL A 305 31.61 9.27 17.72
N ALA A 306 32.60 8.41 17.49
CA ALA A 306 32.89 7.90 16.14
C ALA A 306 31.70 7.09 15.57
N MET A 307 31.03 6.29 16.41
CA MET A 307 29.81 5.58 16.00
C MET A 307 28.66 6.55 15.69
N ILE A 308 28.48 7.61 16.48
CA ILE A 308 27.48 8.65 16.22
C ILE A 308 27.75 9.34 14.89
N ALA A 309 29.01 9.71 14.60
CA ALA A 309 29.38 10.36 13.34
C ALA A 309 29.08 9.45 12.12
N ALA A 310 29.38 8.15 12.23
CA ALA A 310 29.05 7.19 11.17
C ALA A 310 27.52 7.06 10.97
N ALA A 311 26.74 7.02 12.05
CA ALA A 311 25.28 6.98 11.99
C ALA A 311 24.69 8.26 11.38
N MET A 312 25.24 9.43 11.70
CA MET A 312 24.82 10.71 11.13
C MET A 312 25.15 10.83 9.64
N ALA A 313 26.30 10.32 9.19
CA ALA A 313 26.62 10.24 7.76
C ALA A 313 25.61 9.35 7.00
N GLU A 314 25.20 8.22 7.59
CA GLU A 314 24.17 7.37 7.01
C GLU A 314 22.79 8.04 6.99
N HIS A 315 22.40 8.72 8.07
CA HIS A 315 21.16 9.49 8.12
C HIS A 315 21.12 10.60 7.07
N SER A 316 22.26 11.27 6.84
CA SER A 316 22.37 12.29 5.78
C SER A 316 22.11 11.70 4.39
N ARG A 317 22.66 10.52 4.07
CA ARG A 317 22.38 9.84 2.80
C ARG A 317 20.90 9.50 2.65
N LYS A 318 20.29 8.90 3.69
CA LYS A 318 18.87 8.56 3.68
C LYS A 318 17.97 9.78 3.54
N ALA A 319 18.36 10.92 4.12
CA ALA A 319 17.63 12.17 3.93
C ALA A 319 17.61 12.61 2.46
N MET A 320 18.74 12.48 1.75
CA MET A 320 18.83 12.77 0.32
C MET A 320 17.95 11.81 -0.51
N ASP A 321 17.96 10.52 -0.20
CA ASP A 321 17.11 9.53 -0.88
C ASP A 321 15.62 9.84 -0.68
N ILE A 322 15.23 10.20 0.55
CA ILE A 322 13.85 10.61 0.83
C ILE A 322 13.49 11.88 0.06
N ALA A 323 14.39 12.87 -0.02
CA ALA A 323 14.15 14.09 -0.81
C ALA A 323 13.91 13.78 -2.30
N GLU A 324 14.68 12.85 -2.87
CA GLU A 324 14.48 12.41 -4.27
C GLU A 324 13.12 11.71 -4.45
N HIS A 325 12.74 10.82 -3.53
CA HIS A 325 11.44 10.17 -3.56
C HIS A 325 10.28 11.16 -3.43
N VAL A 326 10.41 12.16 -2.55
CA VAL A 326 9.41 13.23 -2.42
C VAL A 326 9.28 14.01 -3.73
N SER A 327 10.40 14.38 -4.37
CA SER A 327 10.37 15.04 -5.68
C SER A 327 9.68 14.19 -6.75
N SER A 328 9.95 12.89 -6.79
CA SER A 328 9.28 11.96 -7.70
C SER A 328 7.77 11.85 -7.43
N ILE A 329 7.35 11.91 -6.17
CA ILE A 329 5.93 11.90 -5.79
C ILE A 329 5.24 13.16 -6.29
N MET A 330 5.86 14.33 -6.11
CA MET A 330 5.33 15.60 -6.63
C MET A 330 5.17 15.57 -8.15
N GLY A 331 6.18 15.06 -8.87
CA GLY A 331 6.09 14.91 -10.33
C GLY A 331 4.97 13.95 -10.77
N THR A 332 4.75 12.87 -10.01
CA THR A 332 3.66 11.92 -10.27
C THR A 332 2.29 12.54 -9.98
N ALA A 333 2.17 13.30 -8.91
CA ALA A 333 0.96 14.02 -8.55
C ALA A 333 0.57 15.05 -9.62
N ASP A 334 1.54 15.82 -10.12
CA ASP A 334 1.31 16.77 -11.22
C ASP A 334 0.83 16.06 -12.51
N SER A 335 1.49 14.96 -12.88
CA SER A 335 1.06 14.14 -14.03
C SER A 335 -0.35 13.57 -13.84
N ASN A 336 -0.69 13.12 -12.63
CA ASN A 336 -2.03 12.63 -12.32
C ASN A 336 -3.09 13.74 -12.40
N ALA A 337 -2.79 14.95 -11.92
CA ALA A 337 -3.67 16.09 -12.05
C ALA A 337 -3.92 16.44 -13.54
N GLN A 338 -2.88 16.40 -14.37
CA GLN A 338 -3.00 16.63 -15.81
C GLN A 338 -3.82 15.54 -16.53
N ASN A 339 -3.61 14.27 -16.17
CA ASN A 339 -4.37 13.14 -16.71
C ASN A 339 -5.85 13.22 -16.29
N ALA A 340 -6.12 13.58 -15.04
CA ALA A 340 -7.46 13.82 -14.53
C ALA A 340 -8.16 14.95 -15.30
N GLN A 341 -7.46 16.05 -15.55
CA GLN A 341 -8.01 17.17 -16.33
C GLN A 341 -8.32 16.78 -17.78
N SER A 342 -7.47 15.97 -18.40
CA SER A 342 -7.69 15.46 -19.77
C SER A 342 -8.89 14.52 -19.82
N THR A 343 -8.98 13.59 -18.88
CA THR A 343 -10.11 12.67 -18.72
C THR A 343 -11.41 13.42 -18.50
N LEU A 344 -11.40 14.47 -17.69
CA LEU A 344 -12.56 15.34 -17.46
C LEU A 344 -13.03 16.03 -18.76
N ALA A 345 -12.10 16.47 -19.60
CA ALA A 345 -12.43 17.09 -20.89
C ALA A 345 -13.06 16.08 -21.85
N GLU A 346 -12.48 14.87 -21.95
CA GLU A 346 -13.02 13.78 -22.76
C GLU A 346 -14.39 13.31 -22.28
N ALA A 347 -14.59 13.19 -20.97
CA ALA A 347 -15.85 12.83 -20.37
C ALA A 347 -16.95 13.86 -20.68
N LYS A 348 -16.64 15.16 -20.58
CA LYS A 348 -17.57 16.22 -21.00
C LYS A 348 -17.90 16.16 -22.49
N GLN A 349 -16.96 15.74 -23.33
CA GLN A 349 -17.22 15.54 -24.75
C GLN A 349 -18.16 14.35 -25.00
N LEU A 350 -18.02 13.26 -24.26
CA LEU A 350 -18.95 12.12 -24.32
C LEU A 350 -20.36 12.50 -23.87
N ASP A 351 -20.47 13.26 -22.78
CA ASP A 351 -21.74 13.81 -22.28
C ASP A 351 -22.43 14.68 -23.34
N TYR A 352 -21.69 15.60 -23.96
CA TYR A 352 -22.19 16.41 -25.07
C TYR A 352 -22.66 15.57 -26.27
N LEU A 353 -21.92 14.54 -26.65
CA LEU A 353 -22.32 13.63 -27.73
C LEU A 353 -23.58 12.83 -27.38
N ALA A 354 -23.74 12.43 -26.13
CA ALA A 354 -24.96 11.77 -25.67
C ALA A 354 -26.17 12.72 -25.73
N ILE A 355 -26.03 13.97 -25.30
CA ILE A 355 -27.10 14.98 -25.43
C ILE A 355 -27.51 15.15 -26.91
N ASN A 356 -26.55 15.25 -27.83
CA ASN A 356 -26.85 15.35 -29.27
C ASN A 356 -27.55 14.09 -29.83
N LEU A 357 -27.24 12.90 -29.31
CA LEU A 357 -27.92 11.67 -29.70
C LEU A 357 -29.33 11.56 -29.07
N GLU A 358 -29.52 12.11 -27.87
CA GLU A 358 -30.83 12.19 -27.21
C GLU A 358 -31.77 13.17 -27.94
N GLU A 359 -31.24 14.25 -28.53
CA GLU A 359 -32.01 15.18 -29.38
C GLU A 359 -32.74 14.46 -30.52
N VAL A 360 -32.16 13.39 -31.08
CA VAL A 360 -32.81 12.56 -32.10
C VAL A 360 -34.15 12.00 -31.58
N GLY A 361 -34.21 11.64 -30.30
CA GLY A 361 -35.44 11.18 -29.64
C GLY A 361 -36.47 12.27 -29.38
N MET A 362 -36.06 13.55 -29.33
CA MET A 362 -37.00 14.67 -29.22
C MET A 362 -37.71 14.97 -30.54
N ILE A 363 -37.04 14.74 -31.67
CA ILE A 363 -37.61 14.94 -33.01
C ILE A 363 -38.52 13.78 -33.40
N PHE A 364 -38.12 12.54 -33.11
CA PHE A 364 -38.86 11.34 -33.49
C PHE A 364 -39.69 10.77 -32.34
N LYS A 365 -41.02 10.89 -32.45
CA LYS A 365 -41.93 10.39 -31.42
C LYS A 365 -42.11 8.88 -31.56
N LEU A 366 -41.85 8.21 -30.45
CA LEU A 366 -41.93 6.76 -30.34
C LEU A 366 -43.34 6.25 -30.00
N GLY A 367 -44.19 7.09 -29.41
CA GLY A 367 -45.53 6.72 -28.94
C GLY A 367 -45.51 5.61 -27.87
N ALA A 368 -46.69 5.18 -27.43
CA ALA A 368 -46.82 4.23 -26.31
C ALA A 368 -46.09 2.90 -26.52
N LEU A 369 -46.02 2.41 -27.77
CA LEU A 369 -45.31 1.18 -28.13
C LEU A 369 -43.79 1.35 -28.00
N GLY A 370 -43.24 2.47 -28.48
CA GLY A 370 -41.80 2.69 -28.35
C GLY A 370 -41.38 3.05 -26.91
N ASP A 371 -42.25 3.68 -26.12
CA ASP A 371 -42.03 3.85 -24.67
C ASP A 371 -42.01 2.50 -23.94
N ALA A 372 -42.89 1.56 -24.34
CA ALA A 372 -42.87 0.20 -23.83
C ALA A 372 -41.59 -0.54 -24.25
N ALA A 373 -41.18 -0.38 -25.51
CA ALA A 373 -39.93 -0.92 -26.02
C ALA A 373 -38.71 -0.42 -25.22
N MET A 374 -38.66 0.87 -24.88
CA MET A 374 -37.61 1.45 -24.03
C MET A 374 -37.55 0.77 -22.66
N ARG A 375 -38.69 0.63 -21.97
CA ARG A 375 -38.75 -0.06 -20.66
C ARG A 375 -38.27 -1.52 -20.74
N ILE A 376 -38.55 -2.19 -21.86
CA ILE A 376 -38.04 -3.54 -22.11
C ILE A 376 -36.53 -3.49 -22.29
N HIS A 377 -35.99 -2.60 -23.12
CA HIS A 377 -34.55 -2.43 -23.30
C HIS A 377 -33.82 -2.14 -21.98
N GLU A 378 -34.36 -1.30 -21.11
CA GLU A 378 -33.76 -0.94 -19.82
C GLU A 378 -33.61 -2.15 -18.86
N LYS A 379 -34.55 -3.09 -18.85
CA LYS A 379 -34.48 -4.26 -17.94
C LYS A 379 -33.60 -5.41 -18.46
N MET A 380 -33.40 -5.52 -19.77
CA MET A 380 -32.76 -6.70 -20.38
C MET A 380 -31.28 -6.90 -20.03
N PRO A 381 -30.42 -5.86 -19.93
CA PRO A 381 -29.00 -6.03 -19.56
C PRO A 381 -28.80 -6.75 -18.23
N ALA A 382 -29.52 -6.35 -17.18
CA ALA A 382 -29.42 -7.00 -15.87
C ALA A 382 -29.85 -8.48 -15.94
N ILE A 383 -30.98 -8.74 -16.60
CA ILE A 383 -31.52 -10.10 -16.74
C ILE A 383 -30.54 -11.02 -17.47
N VAL A 384 -29.96 -10.57 -18.59
CA VAL A 384 -29.03 -11.40 -19.38
C VAL A 384 -27.75 -11.70 -18.61
N GLN A 385 -27.22 -10.70 -17.89
CA GLN A 385 -26.00 -10.82 -17.10
C GLN A 385 -26.19 -11.78 -15.93
N ASP A 386 -27.29 -11.65 -15.20
CA ASP A 386 -27.59 -12.54 -14.07
C ASP A 386 -27.83 -13.96 -14.55
N SER A 387 -28.47 -14.13 -15.71
CA SER A 387 -28.67 -15.45 -16.31
C SER A 387 -27.36 -16.07 -16.79
N ALA A 388 -26.45 -15.29 -17.38
CA ALA A 388 -25.12 -15.75 -17.76
C ALA A 388 -24.30 -16.20 -16.55
N LYS A 389 -24.33 -15.42 -15.45
CA LYS A 389 -23.71 -15.79 -14.17
C LYS A 389 -24.31 -17.08 -13.60
N ALA A 390 -25.63 -17.23 -13.64
CA ALA A 390 -26.32 -18.42 -13.15
C ALA A 390 -25.93 -19.69 -13.95
N VAL A 391 -25.84 -19.58 -15.28
CA VAL A 391 -25.36 -20.68 -16.13
C VAL A 391 -23.89 -20.99 -15.84
N GLY A 392 -23.04 -19.96 -15.75
CA GLY A 392 -21.62 -20.14 -15.41
C GLY A 392 -21.45 -20.91 -14.10
N LYS A 393 -22.14 -20.47 -13.05
CA LYS A 393 -22.16 -21.15 -11.75
C LYS A 393 -22.66 -22.59 -11.83
N ALA A 394 -23.73 -22.85 -12.57
CA ALA A 394 -24.26 -24.20 -12.70
C ALA A 394 -23.30 -25.15 -13.46
N LEU A 395 -22.59 -24.64 -14.47
CA LEU A 395 -21.54 -25.38 -15.17
C LEU A 395 -20.31 -25.61 -14.28
N GLU A 396 -19.92 -24.63 -13.46
CA GLU A 396 -18.86 -24.80 -12.46
C GLU A 396 -19.23 -25.89 -11.45
N GLU A 397 -20.46 -25.88 -10.92
CA GLU A 397 -20.95 -26.90 -10.00
C GLU A 397 -20.97 -28.30 -10.63
N ALA A 398 -21.26 -28.40 -11.93
CA ALA A 398 -21.22 -29.66 -12.66
C ALA A 398 -19.80 -30.23 -12.78
N VAL A 399 -18.83 -29.36 -13.03
CA VAL A 399 -17.40 -29.71 -13.06
C VAL A 399 -16.93 -30.11 -11.67
N ASP A 400 -17.30 -29.35 -10.63
CA ASP A 400 -16.91 -29.63 -9.23
C ASP A 400 -17.49 -30.97 -8.74
N ARG A 401 -18.70 -31.32 -9.17
CA ARG A 401 -19.34 -32.62 -8.91
C ARG A 401 -18.85 -33.76 -9.80
N LYS A 402 -17.86 -33.50 -10.68
CA LYS A 402 -17.28 -34.46 -11.62
C LYS A 402 -18.30 -35.09 -12.57
N LEU A 403 -19.36 -34.35 -12.92
CA LEU A 403 -20.33 -34.78 -13.95
C LEU A 403 -19.75 -34.64 -15.36
N LEU A 404 -18.70 -33.83 -15.52
CA LEU A 404 -17.96 -33.55 -16.75
C LEU A 404 -16.60 -32.98 -16.34
N SER A 405 -15.54 -33.24 -17.11
CA SER A 405 -14.23 -32.59 -16.87
C SER A 405 -14.24 -31.15 -17.39
N ILE A 406 -13.38 -30.28 -16.84
CA ILE A 406 -13.25 -28.91 -17.35
C ILE A 406 -12.82 -28.91 -18.83
N ASP A 407 -11.97 -29.86 -19.26
CA ASP A 407 -11.54 -29.92 -20.65
C ASP A 407 -12.65 -30.38 -21.60
N ASP A 408 -13.50 -31.31 -21.16
CA ASP A 408 -14.65 -31.74 -21.95
C ASP A 408 -15.73 -30.65 -22.05
N LEU A 409 -15.85 -29.75 -21.05
CA LEU A 409 -16.72 -28.58 -21.12
C LEU A 409 -16.24 -27.54 -22.14
N PHE A 410 -14.92 -27.44 -22.31
CA PHE A 410 -14.27 -26.56 -23.26
C PHE A 410 -13.93 -27.23 -24.59
N ASP A 411 -14.37 -28.48 -24.79
CA ASP A 411 -14.23 -29.18 -26.06
C ASP A 411 -14.94 -28.42 -27.19
N ARG A 412 -14.30 -28.35 -28.35
CA ARG A 412 -14.80 -27.66 -29.55
C ARG A 412 -14.87 -28.59 -30.76
N ASN A 413 -14.73 -29.89 -30.55
CA ASN A 413 -14.81 -30.87 -31.62
C ASN A 413 -16.27 -31.21 -31.95
N TYR A 414 -16.90 -30.38 -32.78
CA TYR A 414 -18.28 -30.57 -33.22
C TYR A 414 -18.40 -31.79 -34.16
N THR A 415 -18.89 -32.91 -33.64
CA THR A 415 -19.05 -34.14 -34.44
C THR A 415 -20.42 -34.15 -35.12
N PRO A 416 -20.51 -34.18 -36.46
CA PRO A 416 -21.79 -34.09 -37.16
C PRO A 416 -22.68 -35.31 -36.87
N ILE A 417 -23.97 -35.06 -36.60
CA ILE A 417 -24.99 -36.10 -36.49
C ILE A 417 -25.40 -36.49 -37.91
N PRO A 418 -25.29 -37.78 -38.31
CA PRO A 418 -25.67 -38.21 -39.65
C PRO A 418 -27.15 -37.98 -39.95
N ASN A 419 -27.48 -37.72 -41.22
CA ASN A 419 -28.85 -37.63 -41.74
C ASN A 419 -29.72 -36.52 -41.11
N THR A 420 -29.12 -35.42 -40.63
CA THR A 420 -29.88 -34.25 -40.11
C THR A 420 -29.82 -33.07 -41.08
N LYS A 421 -30.97 -32.45 -41.36
CA LYS A 421 -31.09 -31.16 -42.07
C LYS A 421 -32.04 -30.24 -41.27
N PRO A 422 -31.59 -29.11 -40.71
CA PRO A 422 -30.22 -28.56 -40.74
C PRO A 422 -29.21 -29.48 -40.03
N GLN A 423 -27.93 -29.35 -40.41
CA GLN A 423 -26.84 -30.13 -39.80
C GLN A 423 -26.79 -29.91 -38.28
N LYS A 424 -26.82 -31.00 -37.51
CA LYS A 424 -26.65 -31.02 -36.06
C LYS A 424 -25.30 -31.60 -35.67
N PHE A 425 -24.86 -31.32 -34.46
CA PHE A 425 -23.55 -31.73 -33.95
C PHE A 425 -23.67 -32.32 -32.55
N HIS A 426 -22.67 -33.11 -32.17
CA HIS A 426 -22.44 -33.56 -30.81
C HIS A 426 -21.16 -32.95 -30.25
N THR A 427 -21.21 -32.63 -28.95
CA THR A 427 -20.04 -32.28 -28.13
C THR A 427 -20.05 -33.09 -26.84
N LYS A 428 -18.91 -33.17 -26.15
CA LYS A 428 -18.78 -33.95 -24.92
C LYS A 428 -19.61 -33.42 -23.74
N PHE A 429 -20.00 -32.15 -23.76
CA PHE A 429 -20.78 -31.51 -22.70
C PHE A 429 -22.30 -31.57 -22.93
N ASP A 430 -22.76 -32.11 -24.05
CA ASP A 430 -24.18 -32.16 -24.44
C ASP A 430 -25.08 -32.73 -23.35
N ALA A 431 -24.72 -33.90 -22.81
CA ALA A 431 -25.56 -34.61 -21.83
C ALA A 431 -25.70 -33.85 -20.50
N VAL A 432 -24.69 -33.04 -20.15
CA VAL A 432 -24.73 -32.18 -18.95
C VAL A 432 -25.53 -30.91 -19.25
N ALA A 433 -25.31 -30.29 -20.40
CA ALA A 433 -26.08 -29.13 -20.86
C ALA A 433 -27.58 -29.43 -20.94
N ASP A 434 -27.96 -30.61 -21.45
CA ASP A 434 -29.37 -31.03 -21.58
C ASP A 434 -30.08 -31.19 -20.23
N LYS A 435 -29.34 -31.40 -19.14
CA LYS A 435 -29.89 -31.48 -17.77
C LYS A 435 -29.94 -30.13 -17.08
N ILE A 436 -28.91 -29.30 -17.26
CA ILE A 436 -28.72 -28.05 -16.51
C ILE A 436 -29.47 -26.89 -17.16
N LEU A 437 -29.33 -26.74 -18.48
CA LEU A 437 -29.79 -25.55 -19.17
C LEU A 437 -31.31 -25.37 -19.13
N PRO A 438 -32.16 -26.41 -19.31
CA PRO A 438 -33.61 -26.22 -19.25
C PRO A 438 -34.10 -25.68 -17.89
N ALA A 439 -33.46 -26.08 -16.79
CA ALA A 439 -33.81 -25.62 -15.45
C ALA A 439 -33.54 -24.12 -15.23
N LEU A 440 -32.69 -23.51 -16.06
CA LEU A 440 -32.37 -22.07 -16.03
C LEU A 440 -33.11 -21.31 -17.14
N GLN A 441 -33.21 -21.89 -18.33
CA GLN A 441 -33.80 -21.27 -19.51
C GLN A 441 -35.33 -21.20 -19.45
N GLU A 442 -36.01 -22.26 -19.01
CA GLU A 442 -37.48 -22.34 -19.05
C GLU A 442 -38.16 -21.44 -18.02
N PRO A 443 -37.71 -21.36 -16.75
CA PRO A 443 -38.31 -20.44 -15.79
C PRO A 443 -38.15 -18.97 -16.22
N LEU A 444 -37.03 -18.64 -16.87
CA LEU A 444 -36.81 -17.30 -17.41
C LEU A 444 -37.80 -16.96 -18.53
N LEU A 445 -37.97 -17.88 -19.48
CA LEU A 445 -38.94 -17.75 -20.58
C LEU A 445 -40.39 -17.65 -20.07
N ALA A 446 -40.73 -18.35 -18.97
CA ALA A 446 -42.06 -18.28 -18.37
C ALA A 446 -42.32 -16.96 -17.62
N ARG A 447 -41.28 -16.36 -17.01
CA ARG A 447 -41.39 -15.10 -16.24
C ARG A 447 -41.37 -13.86 -17.14
N GLN A 448 -40.63 -13.91 -18.26
CA GLN A 448 -40.46 -12.78 -19.18
C GLN A 448 -41.21 -13.05 -20.47
N ARG A 449 -42.45 -12.55 -20.57
CA ARG A 449 -43.36 -12.83 -21.69
C ARG A 449 -42.85 -12.28 -23.03
N GLU A 450 -41.96 -11.29 -22.98
CA GLU A 450 -41.35 -10.65 -24.14
C GLU A 450 -40.27 -11.51 -24.79
N LEU A 451 -39.76 -12.52 -24.08
CA LEU A 451 -38.71 -13.40 -24.60
C LEU A 451 -39.28 -14.38 -25.63
N ALA A 452 -38.66 -14.38 -26.80
CA ALA A 452 -38.83 -15.42 -27.81
C ALA A 452 -37.88 -16.61 -27.56
N TYR A 453 -36.74 -16.42 -26.92
CA TYR A 453 -35.90 -17.52 -26.45
C TYR A 453 -34.91 -17.04 -25.41
N ALA A 454 -34.42 -17.99 -24.62
CA ALA A 454 -33.29 -17.82 -23.74
C ALA A 454 -32.42 -19.07 -23.85
N ILE A 455 -31.19 -18.92 -24.33
CA ILE A 455 -30.31 -20.03 -24.64
C ILE A 455 -28.87 -19.75 -24.20
N ALA A 456 -28.10 -20.81 -23.98
CA ALA A 456 -26.65 -20.70 -23.83
C ALA A 456 -26.00 -21.21 -25.12
N CYS A 457 -24.96 -20.53 -25.57
CA CYS A 457 -24.12 -20.95 -26.69
C CYS A 457 -22.66 -20.88 -26.29
N ASP A 458 -21.82 -21.76 -26.84
CA ASP A 458 -20.38 -21.65 -26.65
C ASP A 458 -19.78 -20.53 -27.51
N VAL A 459 -18.48 -20.26 -27.37
CA VAL A 459 -17.75 -19.26 -28.18
C VAL A 459 -17.80 -19.51 -29.70
N GLY A 460 -18.08 -20.73 -30.14
CA GLY A 460 -18.26 -21.07 -31.55
C GLY A 460 -19.66 -20.79 -32.08
N GLY A 461 -20.60 -20.40 -31.21
CA GLY A 461 -22.02 -20.24 -31.55
C GLY A 461 -22.79 -21.56 -31.52
N TYR A 462 -22.24 -22.62 -30.91
CA TYR A 462 -22.93 -23.90 -30.76
C TYR A 462 -23.94 -23.83 -29.61
N VAL A 463 -25.18 -24.17 -29.90
CA VAL A 463 -26.26 -24.24 -28.91
C VAL A 463 -26.47 -25.71 -28.54
N PRO A 464 -25.94 -26.17 -27.39
CA PRO A 464 -26.10 -27.56 -26.96
C PRO A 464 -27.55 -27.87 -26.61
N THR A 465 -28.26 -26.96 -25.94
CA THR A 465 -29.63 -27.18 -25.49
C THR A 465 -30.41 -25.90 -25.67
N HIS A 466 -31.46 -25.97 -26.48
CA HIS A 466 -32.39 -24.88 -26.70
C HIS A 466 -33.60 -25.03 -25.77
N ASN A 467 -34.41 -23.97 -25.64
CA ASN A 467 -35.72 -24.05 -25.00
C ASN A 467 -36.57 -25.23 -25.51
N ASN A 468 -37.35 -25.86 -24.62
CA ASN A 468 -38.09 -27.10 -24.88
C ASN A 468 -38.97 -27.04 -26.15
N ARG A 469 -39.61 -25.90 -26.40
CA ARG A 469 -40.44 -25.68 -27.58
C ARG A 469 -39.69 -25.81 -28.91
N PHE A 470 -38.37 -25.63 -28.90
CA PHE A 470 -37.48 -25.75 -30.05
C PHE A 470 -36.58 -27.01 -29.98
N CYS A 471 -36.98 -28.00 -29.19
CA CYS A 471 -36.31 -29.29 -29.04
C CYS A 471 -37.22 -30.46 -29.49
N GLN A 472 -38.12 -30.22 -30.45
CA GLN A 472 -39.04 -31.25 -30.94
C GLN A 472 -38.30 -32.37 -31.69
N PRO A 473 -38.79 -33.63 -31.66
CA PRO A 473 -38.19 -34.71 -32.44
C PRO A 473 -38.05 -34.36 -33.93
N LEU A 474 -36.96 -34.83 -34.56
CA LEU A 474 -36.73 -34.64 -35.99
C LEU A 474 -37.79 -35.39 -36.82
N THR A 475 -38.32 -34.72 -37.83
CA THR A 475 -39.39 -35.23 -38.69
C THR A 475 -38.86 -35.68 -40.06
N GLY A 476 -37.65 -35.26 -40.44
CA GLY A 476 -37.07 -35.50 -41.77
C GLY A 476 -37.52 -34.49 -42.82
N ASP A 477 -38.43 -33.58 -42.46
CA ASP A 477 -38.85 -32.44 -43.26
C ASP A 477 -38.02 -31.21 -42.84
N GLU A 478 -37.11 -30.78 -43.71
CA GLU A 478 -36.17 -29.69 -43.45
C GLU A 478 -36.87 -28.40 -43.04
N ALA A 479 -38.02 -28.07 -43.65
CA ALA A 479 -38.75 -26.83 -43.32
C ALA A 479 -39.33 -26.88 -41.90
N LYS A 480 -39.82 -28.04 -41.45
CA LYS A 480 -40.34 -28.23 -40.09
C LYS A 480 -39.23 -28.31 -39.05
N ASP A 481 -38.16 -29.03 -39.37
CA ASP A 481 -37.04 -29.27 -38.46
C ASP A 481 -36.22 -27.97 -38.25
N MET A 482 -36.11 -27.11 -39.26
CA MET A 482 -35.49 -25.78 -39.16
C MET A 482 -36.14 -24.87 -38.10
N VAL A 483 -37.46 -24.99 -37.92
CA VAL A 483 -38.25 -24.16 -37.01
C VAL A 483 -38.37 -24.80 -35.63
N ASN A 484 -38.70 -26.09 -35.58
CA ASN A 484 -39.12 -26.76 -34.34
C ASN A 484 -37.97 -27.51 -33.63
N ASN A 485 -36.82 -27.72 -34.28
CA ASN A 485 -35.64 -28.34 -33.66
C ASN A 485 -34.37 -27.50 -33.90
N ARG A 486 -34.11 -26.57 -32.97
CA ARG A 486 -32.98 -25.64 -32.98
C ARG A 486 -31.86 -26.00 -32.01
N THR A 487 -31.97 -27.14 -31.32
CA THR A 487 -30.92 -27.67 -30.44
C THR A 487 -29.82 -28.40 -31.21
N LYS A 488 -28.66 -28.60 -30.56
CA LYS A 488 -27.48 -29.28 -31.12
C LYS A 488 -27.03 -28.67 -32.45
N ARG A 489 -27.21 -27.35 -32.59
CA ARG A 489 -27.00 -26.62 -33.85
C ARG A 489 -25.93 -25.55 -33.67
N LEU A 490 -25.05 -25.45 -34.65
CA LEU A 490 -24.07 -24.39 -34.76
C LEU A 490 -24.69 -23.20 -35.50
N PHE A 491 -24.78 -22.05 -34.83
CA PHE A 491 -25.24 -20.79 -35.41
C PHE A 491 -24.04 -19.97 -35.87
N SER A 492 -23.56 -20.28 -37.09
CA SER A 492 -22.36 -19.67 -37.67
C SER A 492 -22.62 -18.31 -38.33
N ASP A 493 -23.82 -17.76 -38.21
CA ASP A 493 -24.12 -16.41 -38.69
C ASP A 493 -23.39 -15.34 -37.83
N PRO A 494 -23.11 -14.15 -38.36
CA PRO A 494 -22.36 -13.11 -37.64
C PRO A 494 -22.98 -12.70 -36.30
N VAL A 495 -24.30 -12.85 -36.13
CA VAL A 495 -24.98 -12.51 -34.87
C VAL A 495 -24.76 -13.64 -33.88
N GLY A 496 -25.06 -14.88 -34.25
CA GLY A 496 -24.87 -16.07 -33.42
C GLY A 496 -23.43 -16.26 -32.94
N LYS A 497 -22.45 -16.07 -33.83
CA LYS A 497 -21.03 -16.18 -33.47
C LYS A 497 -20.60 -15.08 -32.48
N ARG A 498 -21.08 -13.85 -32.68
CA ARG A 498 -20.72 -12.74 -31.78
C ARG A 498 -21.32 -12.92 -30.39
N CYS A 499 -22.54 -13.43 -30.27
CA CYS A 499 -23.20 -13.65 -28.99
C CYS A 499 -22.40 -14.54 -28.03
N GLY A 500 -21.74 -15.58 -28.56
CA GLY A 500 -20.93 -16.49 -27.77
C GLY A 500 -19.50 -16.01 -27.52
N ALA A 501 -18.95 -15.15 -28.39
CA ALA A 501 -17.52 -14.81 -28.39
C ALA A 501 -17.19 -13.44 -27.80
N HIS A 502 -18.15 -12.53 -27.61
CA HIS A 502 -17.87 -11.21 -27.05
C HIS A 502 -17.60 -11.27 -25.54
N GLU A 503 -16.76 -10.38 -25.04
CA GLU A 503 -16.47 -10.26 -23.60
C GLU A 503 -17.05 -8.99 -22.97
N GLN A 504 -17.79 -8.20 -23.76
CA GLN A 504 -18.53 -7.03 -23.27
C GLN A 504 -19.56 -7.42 -22.20
N PRO A 505 -19.87 -6.54 -21.22
CA PRO A 505 -20.86 -6.82 -20.17
C PRO A 505 -22.20 -7.29 -20.72
N PHE A 506 -22.62 -6.72 -21.84
CA PHE A 506 -23.67 -7.25 -22.69
C PHE A 506 -23.46 -6.79 -24.13
N LEU A 507 -24.11 -7.46 -25.08
CA LEU A 507 -24.15 -7.05 -26.48
C LEU A 507 -25.61 -7.07 -26.96
N LEU A 508 -26.12 -5.92 -27.41
CA LEU A 508 -27.46 -5.79 -27.97
C LEU A 508 -27.39 -5.67 -29.50
N GLN A 509 -28.02 -6.61 -30.21
CA GLN A 509 -28.09 -6.68 -31.66
C GLN A 509 -29.55 -6.67 -32.12
N THR A 510 -29.82 -6.10 -33.29
CA THR A 510 -31.12 -6.22 -33.97
C THR A 510 -30.82 -6.92 -35.28
N TYR A 511 -31.48 -8.03 -35.53
CA TYR A 511 -31.23 -8.82 -36.73
C TYR A 511 -32.51 -9.47 -37.24
N ARG A 512 -32.47 -9.82 -38.53
CA ARG A 512 -33.51 -10.61 -39.17
C ARG A 512 -33.14 -12.09 -39.01
N ARG A 513 -34.01 -12.87 -38.38
CA ARG A 513 -33.82 -14.32 -38.27
C ARG A 513 -33.89 -15.00 -39.63
N ASP A 514 -33.43 -16.24 -39.69
CA ASP A 514 -33.68 -17.18 -40.80
C ASP A 514 -35.18 -17.32 -41.17
N THR A 515 -36.09 -16.99 -40.25
CA THR A 515 -37.55 -17.01 -40.45
C THR A 515 -38.11 -15.71 -41.04
N GLY A 516 -37.28 -14.69 -41.26
CA GLY A 516 -37.68 -13.38 -41.79
C GLY A 516 -38.12 -12.36 -40.73
N GLU A 517 -38.34 -12.78 -39.48
CA GLU A 517 -38.72 -11.91 -38.36
C GLU A 517 -37.55 -11.03 -37.89
N ILE A 518 -37.80 -9.74 -37.64
CA ILE A 518 -36.86 -8.85 -36.96
C ILE A 518 -36.99 -9.08 -35.45
N MET A 519 -35.87 -9.20 -34.75
CA MET A 519 -35.85 -9.41 -33.31
C MET A 519 -34.64 -8.73 -32.66
N HIS A 520 -34.83 -8.31 -31.41
CA HIS A 520 -33.75 -7.86 -30.54
C HIS A 520 -33.10 -9.06 -29.87
N ASP A 521 -31.78 -9.04 -29.86
CA ASP A 521 -30.94 -10.09 -29.33
C ASP A 521 -29.97 -9.49 -28.35
N ILE A 522 -30.01 -9.93 -27.10
CA ILE A 522 -29.06 -9.50 -26.09
C ILE A 522 -28.29 -10.70 -25.57
N SER A 523 -26.97 -10.56 -25.43
CA SER A 523 -26.12 -11.60 -24.86
C SER A 523 -25.17 -11.06 -23.80
N ALA A 524 -24.77 -11.93 -22.86
CA ALA A 524 -23.73 -11.68 -21.89
C ALA A 524 -22.80 -12.90 -21.76
N PRO A 525 -21.49 -12.69 -21.50
CA PRO A 525 -20.52 -13.77 -21.45
C PRO A 525 -20.73 -14.67 -20.23
N ILE A 526 -20.56 -15.97 -20.44
CA ILE A 526 -20.58 -17.03 -19.44
C ILE A 526 -19.13 -17.41 -19.15
N TYR A 527 -18.72 -17.24 -17.90
CA TYR A 527 -17.42 -17.68 -17.40
C TYR A 527 -17.59 -18.90 -16.50
N VAL A 528 -16.63 -19.82 -16.60
CA VAL A 528 -16.53 -21.03 -15.77
C VAL A 528 -15.09 -21.16 -15.30
N LYS A 529 -14.86 -21.12 -13.99
CA LYS A 529 -13.54 -21.11 -13.34
C LYS A 529 -12.60 -20.04 -13.92
N GLY A 530 -13.15 -18.85 -14.19
CA GLY A 530 -12.41 -17.72 -14.78
C GLY A 530 -12.11 -17.84 -16.28
N ARG A 531 -12.54 -18.92 -16.96
CA ARG A 531 -12.37 -19.10 -18.41
C ARG A 531 -13.67 -18.78 -19.14
N HIS A 532 -13.57 -18.05 -20.25
CA HIS A 532 -14.72 -17.70 -21.10
C HIS A 532 -15.23 -18.93 -21.86
N TRP A 533 -16.41 -19.43 -21.48
CA TRP A 533 -16.99 -20.63 -22.09
C TRP A 533 -17.82 -20.32 -23.33
N GLY A 534 -18.58 -19.23 -23.27
CA GLY A 534 -19.53 -18.82 -24.31
C GLY A 534 -20.41 -17.68 -23.84
N GLY A 535 -21.62 -17.55 -24.39
CA GLY A 535 -22.55 -16.48 -24.05
C GLY A 535 -23.96 -17.00 -23.75
N PHE A 536 -24.62 -16.35 -22.78
CA PHE A 536 -26.06 -16.49 -22.57
C PHE A 536 -26.77 -15.48 -23.44
N ARG A 537 -27.72 -15.92 -24.24
CA ARG A 537 -28.33 -15.17 -25.33
C ARG A 537 -29.85 -15.20 -25.18
N MET A 538 -30.48 -14.03 -25.25
CA MET A 538 -31.92 -13.88 -25.18
C MET A 538 -32.42 -13.13 -26.41
N GLY A 539 -33.37 -13.73 -27.11
CA GLY A 539 -34.12 -13.07 -28.17
C GLY A 539 -35.44 -12.57 -27.61
N TYR A 540 -35.80 -11.31 -27.86
CA TYR A 540 -37.03 -10.72 -27.35
C TYR A 540 -37.68 -9.76 -28.33
N LYS A 541 -39.01 -9.65 -28.21
CA LYS A 541 -39.83 -8.70 -28.95
C LYS A 541 -40.18 -7.54 -28.03
N THR A 542 -40.27 -6.35 -28.60
CA THR A 542 -40.63 -5.11 -27.93
C THR A 542 -42.08 -4.70 -28.20
N GLU A 543 -42.79 -5.49 -29.03
CA GLU A 543 -44.18 -5.32 -29.46
C GLU A 543 -45.08 -6.44 -28.93
#